data_AF-A0A936QJI4-F1
#
_entry.id   AF-A0A936QJI4-F1
#
_cell.length_a   1.000
_cell.length_b   1.000
_cell.length_c   1.000
_cell.angle_alpha   90.00
_cell.angle_beta   90.00
_cell.angle_gamma   90.00
#
_symmetry.space_group_name_H-M   'P 1'
#
loop_
_entity.id
_entity.type
_entity.pdbx_description
1 polymer ?
#
loop_
_entity_poly.entity_id
_entity_poly.type
_entity_poly.pdbx_seq_one_letter_code
_entity_poly.pdbx_strand_id
1 'polypeptide(L)'
;MKSKLKHLSNSVILFLIFATTVYSQSITNTIGTNGIFTIKDASNNYLTLTQSTGQVNILRSLRLENTSGSTIGVMFKGAEPFLHNFGTQNTFLGIYSGNFATTGSGNSGMGSYTLYSITSGFSNTAIGSQSMYYNNTGYQNTAVGTGSLLSNNSGNRNTALGNSSLYFNFNGFQNTAVGYNSLLNNNGNYNTALGYNAGSTITTGANLTCIGIDAAPSSATALDQVTLGNGFVQSLRCNVQTISSLSDARDKKNITDLTLGLDFLMKVKPRQFNWDKREWYEGNKSDGSKMKETPTAGFISQELDEAQTNENADWLNLVLKDNPEKLEATYGNLLPVMVKAIQELKAEKDELKNENNEMKQRLLNLEQTQNLLVSKLEMLKSNDIVIKQVKSGGVK
;
A
#
# COMPACT_ATOMS: atom_id res chain seq x y z
N MET A 1 70.86 -28.16 -97.48
CA MET A 1 71.71 -28.70 -96.40
C MET A 1 70.90 -28.61 -95.09
N LYS A 2 70.42 -29.77 -94.62
CA LYS A 2 69.83 -30.11 -93.30
C LYS A 2 68.87 -29.12 -92.57
N SER A 3 67.58 -29.46 -92.69
CA SER A 3 66.53 -29.56 -91.65
C SER A 3 66.38 -28.48 -90.56
N LYS A 4 65.27 -27.75 -90.63
CA LYS A 4 64.16 -27.83 -89.65
C LYS A 4 62.86 -27.28 -90.27
N LEU A 5 62.10 -28.18 -90.90
CA LEU A 5 60.62 -28.17 -91.03
C LEU A 5 60.03 -28.29 -89.60
N LYS A 6 58.79 -27.97 -89.22
CA LYS A 6 57.52 -27.59 -89.87
C LYS A 6 56.52 -27.27 -88.73
N HIS A 7 55.51 -26.46 -89.04
CA HIS A 7 54.11 -26.49 -88.59
C HIS A 7 53.67 -26.32 -87.12
N LEU A 8 52.73 -25.37 -86.99
CA LEU A 8 51.51 -25.40 -86.18
C LEU A 8 51.06 -26.81 -85.73
N SER A 9 50.73 -26.96 -84.44
CA SER A 9 49.42 -27.48 -84.00
C SER A 9 49.30 -27.44 -82.46
N ASN A 10 48.26 -26.77 -81.97
CA ASN A 10 47.45 -27.05 -80.77
C ASN A 10 48.13 -27.68 -79.55
N SER A 11 48.22 -26.92 -78.45
CA SER A 11 47.82 -27.37 -77.10
C SER A 11 47.84 -26.22 -76.09
N VAL A 12 46.65 -25.85 -75.61
CA VAL A 12 46.37 -25.39 -74.24
C VAL A 12 47.13 -24.14 -73.75
N ILE A 13 46.62 -22.94 -74.08
CA ILE A 13 46.79 -21.79 -73.20
C ILE A 13 45.73 -21.92 -72.11
N LEU A 14 46.17 -22.51 -71.00
CA LEU A 14 45.42 -22.66 -69.76
C LEU A 14 45.09 -21.26 -69.20
N PHE A 15 43.79 -20.95 -69.13
CA PHE A 15 43.25 -19.87 -68.33
C PHE A 15 43.67 -20.10 -66.87
N LEU A 16 44.73 -19.44 -66.39
CA LEU A 16 44.95 -19.30 -64.95
C LEU A 16 43.99 -18.21 -64.45
N ILE A 17 42.74 -18.62 -64.24
CA ILE A 17 41.86 -17.95 -63.28
C ILE A 17 42.52 -18.18 -61.93
N PHE A 18 43.27 -17.18 -61.44
CA PHE A 18 43.59 -17.10 -60.02
C PHE A 18 42.27 -16.87 -59.29
N ALA A 19 41.61 -17.96 -58.93
CA ALA A 19 40.65 -17.98 -57.85
C ALA A 19 41.44 -17.69 -56.57
N THR A 20 41.67 -16.41 -56.27
CA THR A 20 42.09 -16.03 -54.93
C THR A 20 40.90 -16.22 -54.02
N THR A 21 40.86 -17.38 -53.38
CA THR A 21 40.26 -17.56 -52.07
C THR A 21 40.52 -16.29 -51.24
N VAL A 22 39.44 -15.59 -50.89
CA VAL A 22 39.50 -14.45 -49.99
C VAL A 22 39.84 -15.00 -48.61
N TYR A 23 41.14 -15.16 -48.34
CA TYR A 23 41.63 -15.35 -46.99
C TYR A 23 41.33 -14.08 -46.19
N SER A 24 40.91 -14.23 -44.94
CA SER A 24 40.90 -13.12 -43.99
C SER A 24 42.29 -12.46 -43.98
N GLN A 25 42.40 -11.20 -44.37
CA GLN A 25 43.65 -10.45 -44.18
C GLN A 25 43.82 -10.22 -42.67
N SER A 26 44.77 -10.92 -42.05
CA SER A 26 45.18 -10.62 -40.69
C SER A 26 46.11 -9.41 -40.74
N ILE A 27 45.71 -8.30 -40.10
CA ILE A 27 46.48 -7.04 -40.04
C ILE A 27 47.53 -7.10 -38.89
N THR A 28 47.83 -8.30 -38.38
CA THR A 28 48.86 -8.49 -37.35
C THR A 28 50.20 -7.99 -37.89
N ASN A 29 50.81 -7.05 -37.15
CA ASN A 29 52.08 -6.35 -37.49
C ASN A 29 52.02 -5.32 -38.62
N THR A 30 50.85 -4.93 -39.13
CA THR A 30 50.76 -3.89 -40.19
C THR A 30 50.61 -2.46 -39.63
N ILE A 31 50.23 -2.32 -38.36
CA ILE A 31 50.14 -1.01 -37.69
C ILE A 31 51.42 -0.81 -36.88
N GLY A 32 52.33 0.05 -37.37
CA GLY A 32 53.55 0.42 -36.64
C GLY A 32 53.23 1.20 -35.36
N THR A 33 54.17 1.28 -34.41
CA THR A 33 53.98 1.96 -33.12
C THR A 33 53.29 3.33 -33.27
N ASN A 34 52.16 3.53 -32.59
CA ASN A 34 51.27 4.71 -32.67
C ASN A 34 50.46 4.87 -33.98
N GLY A 35 50.38 3.83 -34.81
CA GLY A 35 49.58 3.85 -36.04
C GLY A 35 48.07 3.79 -35.77
N ILE A 36 47.31 4.31 -36.73
CA ILE A 36 45.84 4.30 -36.72
C ILE A 36 45.37 3.60 -38.00
N PHE A 37 44.60 2.53 -37.86
CA PHE A 37 43.87 1.95 -38.99
C PHE A 37 42.57 2.74 -39.21
N THR A 38 42.28 3.17 -40.43
CA THR A 38 41.09 3.99 -40.74
C THR A 38 40.34 3.46 -41.94
N ILE A 39 39.03 3.26 -41.82
CA ILE A 39 38.10 3.07 -42.93
C ILE A 39 37.52 4.45 -43.27
N LYS A 40 37.69 4.91 -44.50
CA LYS A 40 37.26 6.24 -44.96
C LYS A 40 36.85 6.22 -46.43
N ASP A 41 36.06 7.19 -46.85
CA ASP A 41 35.93 7.59 -48.26
C ASP A 41 36.87 8.79 -48.54
N ALA A 42 36.69 9.46 -49.68
CA ALA A 42 37.49 10.62 -50.06
C ALA A 42 37.33 11.83 -49.11
N SER A 43 36.26 11.90 -48.33
CA SER A 43 35.84 13.08 -47.57
C SER A 43 35.60 12.80 -46.08
N ASN A 44 35.49 11.55 -45.66
CA ASN A 44 34.95 11.15 -44.37
C ASN A 44 35.61 9.88 -43.84
N ASN A 45 35.95 9.89 -42.56
CA ASN A 45 36.29 8.68 -41.83
C ASN A 45 35.02 8.01 -41.29
N TYR A 46 34.97 6.67 -41.33
CA TYR A 46 33.87 5.83 -40.85
C TYR A 46 34.24 5.09 -39.57
N LEU A 47 35.44 4.49 -39.53
CA LEU A 47 35.94 3.72 -38.39
C LEU A 47 37.44 3.95 -38.23
N THR A 48 37.91 4.09 -37.00
CA THR A 48 39.35 4.10 -36.71
C THR A 48 39.70 3.14 -35.58
N LEU A 49 40.82 2.43 -35.68
CA LEU A 49 41.43 1.66 -34.60
C LEU A 49 42.80 2.26 -34.26
N THR A 50 42.94 2.79 -33.06
CA THR A 50 44.19 3.39 -32.58
C THR A 50 44.99 2.37 -31.78
N GLN A 51 46.17 2.00 -32.27
CA GLN A 51 46.95 0.91 -31.65
C GLN A 51 47.42 1.24 -30.23
N SER A 52 47.84 2.48 -29.99
CA SER A 52 48.37 2.90 -28.67
C SER A 52 47.31 2.86 -27.57
N THR A 53 46.01 2.96 -27.92
CA THR A 53 44.90 2.95 -26.96
C THR A 53 44.00 1.71 -27.08
N GLY A 54 44.11 0.94 -28.16
CA GLY A 54 43.21 -0.18 -28.47
C GLY A 54 41.76 0.21 -28.78
N GLN A 55 41.47 1.51 -28.92
CA GLN A 55 40.10 2.01 -29.07
C GLN A 55 39.61 1.86 -30.52
N VAL A 56 38.39 1.34 -30.67
CA VAL A 56 37.63 1.37 -31.93
C VAL A 56 36.68 2.56 -31.88
N ASN A 57 36.89 3.56 -32.73
CA ASN A 57 35.97 4.69 -32.89
C ASN A 57 35.06 4.45 -34.09
N ILE A 58 33.74 4.56 -33.89
CA ILE A 58 32.75 4.54 -34.96
C ILE A 58 32.32 6.00 -35.17
N LEU A 59 32.74 6.59 -36.28
CA LEU A 59 32.55 8.02 -36.57
C LEU A 59 31.22 8.31 -37.28
N ARG A 60 30.46 7.24 -37.55
CA ARG A 60 29.11 7.23 -38.13
C ARG A 60 28.20 6.30 -37.31
N SER A 61 27.05 5.90 -37.86
CA SER A 61 26.11 5.02 -37.16
C SER A 61 26.64 3.58 -37.08
N LEU A 62 26.50 2.96 -35.91
CA LEU A 62 26.59 1.50 -35.73
C LEU A 62 25.21 0.90 -35.95
N ARG A 63 25.08 0.01 -36.93
CA ARG A 63 23.86 -0.75 -37.16
C ARG A 63 24.04 -2.15 -36.58
N LEU A 64 23.17 -2.51 -35.63
CA LEU A 64 23.02 -3.88 -35.14
C LEU A 64 21.77 -4.47 -35.78
N GLU A 65 21.90 -5.62 -36.43
CA GLU A 65 20.74 -6.34 -36.96
C GLU A 65 19.88 -6.88 -35.82
N ASN A 66 18.57 -7.03 -36.06
CA ASN A 66 17.68 -7.66 -35.08
C ASN A 66 18.16 -9.07 -34.75
N THR A 67 18.34 -9.34 -33.46
CA THR A 67 18.81 -10.64 -32.99
C THR A 67 17.67 -11.66 -33.10
N SER A 68 17.71 -12.51 -34.13
CA SER A 68 16.86 -13.70 -34.27
C SER A 68 17.55 -15.00 -33.83
N GLY A 69 18.83 -14.93 -33.45
CA GLY A 69 19.65 -16.04 -32.96
C GLY A 69 20.84 -15.52 -32.14
N SER A 70 21.49 -16.38 -31.36
CA SER A 70 22.45 -15.98 -30.30
C SER A 70 23.74 -15.26 -30.75
N THR A 71 23.99 -15.12 -32.05
CA THR A 71 25.22 -14.55 -32.59
C THR A 71 25.04 -13.27 -33.41
N ILE A 72 23.82 -12.94 -33.83
CA ILE A 72 23.55 -11.82 -34.76
C ILE A 72 23.16 -10.57 -33.98
N GLY A 73 23.84 -9.44 -34.21
CA GLY A 73 23.51 -8.16 -33.57
C GLY A 73 23.82 -8.08 -32.08
N VAL A 74 24.55 -9.06 -31.54
CA VAL A 74 24.95 -9.14 -30.13
C VAL A 74 26.34 -8.54 -29.94
N MET A 75 26.49 -7.66 -28.94
CA MET A 75 27.80 -7.26 -28.45
C MET A 75 28.16 -8.08 -27.22
N PHE A 76 29.38 -8.63 -27.20
CA PHE A 76 29.87 -9.49 -26.13
C PHE A 76 30.87 -8.76 -25.22
N LYS A 77 30.89 -9.13 -23.94
CA LYS A 77 31.96 -8.79 -22.98
C LYS A 77 32.59 -10.09 -22.50
N GLY A 78 33.79 -10.40 -23.01
CA GLY A 78 34.34 -11.76 -22.85
C GLY A 78 33.53 -12.75 -23.66
N ALA A 79 33.13 -13.87 -23.05
CA ALA A 79 32.26 -14.87 -23.67
C ALA A 79 30.75 -14.54 -23.54
N GLU A 80 30.40 -13.51 -22.78
CA GLU A 80 29.00 -13.26 -22.39
C GLU A 80 28.33 -12.16 -23.20
N PRO A 81 27.06 -12.33 -23.62
CA PRO A 81 26.26 -11.26 -24.21
C PRO A 81 26.16 -10.06 -23.25
N PHE A 82 26.43 -8.87 -23.78
CA PHE A 82 26.37 -7.62 -23.03
C PHE A 82 25.29 -6.66 -23.56
N LEU A 83 25.09 -6.58 -24.88
CA LEU A 83 23.96 -5.87 -25.46
C LEU A 83 23.34 -6.71 -26.57
N HIS A 84 22.04 -6.93 -26.52
CA HIS A 84 21.27 -7.54 -27.61
C HIS A 84 19.80 -7.09 -27.58
N ASN A 85 19.08 -7.37 -28.66
CA ASN A 85 17.67 -7.06 -28.81
C ASN A 85 16.86 -8.31 -29.22
N PHE A 86 17.18 -9.47 -28.65
CA PHE A 86 16.60 -10.75 -29.08
C PHE A 86 15.07 -10.75 -29.00
N GLY A 87 14.42 -11.19 -30.08
CA GLY A 87 12.97 -11.16 -30.23
C GLY A 87 12.46 -9.85 -30.82
N THR A 88 11.19 -9.53 -30.56
CA THR A 88 10.53 -8.36 -31.16
C THR A 88 10.53 -7.18 -30.20
N GLN A 89 11.12 -6.05 -30.59
CA GLN A 89 11.12 -4.80 -29.81
C GLN A 89 11.70 -4.94 -28.39
N ASN A 90 12.58 -5.90 -28.16
CA ASN A 90 13.26 -6.06 -26.88
C ASN A 90 14.58 -5.26 -26.88
N THR A 91 15.09 -4.88 -25.72
CA THR A 91 16.42 -4.29 -25.55
C THR A 91 17.00 -4.74 -24.23
N PHE A 92 18.16 -5.39 -24.26
CA PHE A 92 18.79 -5.98 -23.09
C PHE A 92 20.24 -5.52 -22.98
N LEU A 93 20.55 -4.77 -21.93
CA LEU A 93 21.87 -4.21 -21.65
C LEU A 93 22.39 -4.70 -20.30
N GLY A 94 23.44 -5.51 -20.31
CA GLY A 94 24.03 -6.11 -19.12
C GLY A 94 24.31 -7.59 -19.35
N ILE A 95 25.30 -8.12 -18.62
CA ILE A 95 25.64 -9.53 -18.69
C ILE A 95 24.42 -10.36 -18.25
N TYR A 96 23.98 -11.29 -19.09
CA TYR A 96 22.77 -12.10 -18.88
C TYR A 96 21.47 -11.30 -18.71
N SER A 97 21.40 -10.07 -19.25
CA SER A 97 20.12 -9.37 -19.38
C SER A 97 19.29 -10.04 -20.47
N GLY A 98 18.05 -10.44 -20.19
CA GLY A 98 17.22 -11.22 -21.10
C GLY A 98 17.77 -12.62 -21.40
N ASN A 99 17.20 -13.28 -22.41
CA ASN A 99 17.68 -14.56 -22.93
C ASN A 99 17.34 -14.73 -24.42
N PHE A 100 17.94 -15.75 -25.05
CA PHE A 100 17.72 -16.09 -26.47
C PHE A 100 16.63 -17.15 -26.71
N ALA A 101 15.69 -17.28 -25.77
CA ALA A 101 14.56 -18.22 -25.86
C ALA A 101 13.19 -17.52 -25.69
N THR A 102 13.18 -16.22 -25.40
CA THR A 102 11.92 -15.48 -25.18
C THR A 102 11.10 -15.36 -26.47
N THR A 103 9.80 -15.53 -26.33
CA THR A 103 8.78 -15.21 -27.34
C THR A 103 8.07 -13.88 -27.02
N GLY A 104 8.39 -13.28 -25.88
CA GLY A 104 7.86 -11.99 -25.43
C GLY A 104 8.42 -10.80 -26.22
N SER A 105 7.66 -9.71 -26.24
CA SER A 105 7.99 -8.51 -27.00
C SER A 105 7.98 -7.24 -26.14
N GLY A 106 8.72 -6.21 -26.56
CA GLY A 106 8.67 -4.90 -25.91
C GLY A 106 9.30 -4.85 -24.52
N ASN A 107 10.22 -5.76 -24.21
CA ASN A 107 10.89 -5.83 -22.92
C ASN A 107 12.19 -5.01 -22.92
N SER A 108 12.42 -4.21 -21.88
CA SER A 108 13.64 -3.43 -21.67
C SER A 108 14.34 -3.88 -20.39
N GLY A 109 15.52 -4.48 -20.51
CA GLY A 109 16.37 -4.88 -19.38
C GLY A 109 17.67 -4.08 -19.35
N MET A 110 18.02 -3.52 -18.19
CA MET A 110 19.30 -2.83 -17.98
C MET A 110 19.92 -3.20 -16.64
N GLY A 111 21.00 -3.95 -16.66
CA GLY A 111 21.69 -4.47 -15.48
C GLY A 111 21.94 -5.98 -15.61
N SER A 112 22.91 -6.48 -14.86
CA SER A 112 23.24 -7.91 -14.87
C SER A 112 22.06 -8.75 -14.44
N TYR A 113 21.77 -9.83 -15.17
CA TYR A 113 20.69 -10.76 -14.89
C TYR A 113 19.27 -10.16 -14.81
N THR A 114 19.03 -9.02 -15.48
CA THR A 114 17.67 -8.48 -15.60
C THR A 114 16.84 -9.33 -16.55
N LEU A 115 15.58 -9.66 -16.21
CA LEU A 115 14.69 -10.45 -17.08
C LEU A 115 15.28 -11.80 -17.56
N TYR A 116 16.20 -12.38 -16.79
CA TYR A 116 16.96 -13.57 -17.22
C TYR A 116 16.06 -14.76 -17.60
N SER A 117 14.97 -15.00 -16.85
CA SER A 117 14.04 -16.11 -17.06
C SER A 117 12.80 -15.78 -17.89
N ILE A 118 12.76 -14.64 -18.60
CA ILE A 118 11.59 -14.23 -19.39
C ILE A 118 11.28 -15.22 -20.53
N THR A 119 10.06 -15.73 -20.61
CA THR A 119 9.63 -16.60 -21.72
C THR A 119 8.64 -15.87 -22.62
N SER A 120 7.37 -15.74 -22.24
CA SER A 120 6.31 -15.10 -23.03
C SER A 120 5.86 -13.74 -22.50
N GLY A 121 6.39 -13.30 -21.36
CA GLY A 121 6.07 -12.00 -20.79
C GLY A 121 6.49 -10.83 -21.69
N PHE A 122 5.68 -9.77 -21.73
CA PHE A 122 5.84 -8.65 -22.65
C PHE A 122 5.71 -7.30 -21.95
N SER A 123 6.22 -6.24 -22.58
CA SER A 123 6.14 -4.86 -22.09
C SER A 123 6.66 -4.66 -20.66
N ASN A 124 7.73 -5.38 -20.28
CA ASN A 124 8.37 -5.21 -18.97
C ASN A 124 9.56 -4.23 -19.04
N THR A 125 9.75 -3.42 -18.02
CA THR A 125 10.95 -2.57 -17.83
C THR A 125 11.66 -3.00 -16.55
N ALA A 126 12.89 -3.50 -16.66
CA ALA A 126 13.70 -3.95 -15.52
C ALA A 126 15.05 -3.22 -15.52
N ILE A 127 15.35 -2.48 -14.45
CA ILE A 127 16.59 -1.72 -14.31
C ILE A 127 17.23 -2.02 -12.95
N GLY A 128 18.50 -2.44 -12.94
CA GLY A 128 19.24 -2.81 -11.74
C GLY A 128 19.55 -4.31 -11.68
N SER A 129 20.61 -4.69 -10.99
CA SER A 129 21.07 -6.09 -10.94
C SER A 129 19.97 -7.02 -10.44
N GLN A 130 19.70 -8.09 -11.19
CA GLN A 130 18.67 -9.10 -10.91
C GLN A 130 17.23 -8.57 -10.82
N SER A 131 16.96 -7.35 -11.32
CA SER A 131 15.58 -6.86 -11.42
C SER A 131 14.77 -7.77 -12.35
N MET A 132 13.62 -8.26 -11.88
CA MET A 132 12.80 -9.27 -12.57
C MET A 132 13.52 -10.56 -12.99
N TYR A 133 14.51 -11.03 -12.22
CA TYR A 133 15.29 -12.22 -12.57
C TYR A 133 14.42 -13.44 -12.94
N TYR A 134 13.48 -13.80 -12.06
CA TYR A 134 12.60 -14.97 -12.24
C TYR A 134 11.27 -14.62 -12.89
N ASN A 135 11.16 -13.48 -13.59
CA ASN A 135 9.93 -13.16 -14.32
C ASN A 135 9.78 -14.03 -15.55
N ASN A 136 8.78 -14.91 -15.56
CA ASN A 136 8.61 -15.91 -16.62
C ASN A 136 7.55 -15.47 -17.64
N THR A 137 6.31 -15.29 -17.18
CA THR A 137 5.16 -14.96 -18.04
C THR A 137 4.52 -13.61 -17.69
N GLY A 138 4.94 -12.98 -16.59
CA GLY A 138 4.44 -11.68 -16.16
C GLY A 138 4.69 -10.57 -17.19
N TYR A 139 3.75 -9.65 -17.31
CA TYR A 139 3.73 -8.60 -18.32
C TYR A 139 3.36 -7.24 -17.74
N GLN A 140 3.72 -6.17 -18.46
CA GLN A 140 3.43 -4.78 -18.08
C GLN A 140 3.98 -4.39 -16.70
N ASN A 141 5.09 -4.98 -16.27
CA ASN A 141 5.72 -4.64 -15.00
C ASN A 141 6.80 -3.56 -15.20
N THR A 142 7.00 -2.72 -14.18
CA THR A 142 8.14 -1.80 -14.08
C THR A 142 8.90 -2.12 -12.80
N ALA A 143 10.18 -2.41 -12.88
CA ALA A 143 11.04 -2.69 -11.74
C ALA A 143 12.37 -1.92 -11.88
N VAL A 144 12.68 -1.10 -10.88
CA VAL A 144 13.88 -0.26 -10.84
C VAL A 144 14.53 -0.39 -9.47
N GLY A 145 15.73 -0.96 -9.43
CA GLY A 145 16.50 -1.24 -8.23
C GLY A 145 17.04 -2.67 -8.22
N THR A 146 18.14 -2.90 -7.50
CA THR A 146 18.69 -4.25 -7.33
C THR A 146 17.67 -5.16 -6.65
N GLY A 147 17.40 -6.32 -7.26
CA GLY A 147 16.43 -7.29 -6.75
C GLY A 147 14.97 -6.81 -6.74
N SER A 148 14.65 -5.68 -7.40
CA SER A 148 13.26 -5.24 -7.55
C SER A 148 12.46 -6.27 -8.35
N LEU A 149 11.30 -6.66 -7.83
CA LEU A 149 10.42 -7.66 -8.44
C LEU A 149 11.10 -9.00 -8.79
N LEU A 150 12.11 -9.41 -8.02
CA LEU A 150 13.01 -10.54 -8.36
C LEU A 150 12.25 -11.85 -8.62
N SER A 151 11.30 -12.20 -7.75
CA SER A 151 10.53 -13.46 -7.81
C SER A 151 9.08 -13.21 -8.23
N ASN A 152 8.87 -12.86 -9.50
CA ASN A 152 7.54 -12.62 -10.08
C ASN A 152 7.21 -13.61 -11.20
N ASN A 153 6.66 -14.79 -10.89
CA ASN A 153 6.46 -15.82 -11.92
C ASN A 153 5.44 -15.39 -13.01
N SER A 154 4.27 -14.93 -12.58
CA SER A 154 3.16 -14.57 -13.49
C SER A 154 2.47 -13.24 -13.18
N GLY A 155 2.86 -12.54 -12.10
CA GLY A 155 2.28 -11.26 -11.72
C GLY A 155 2.40 -10.21 -12.82
N ASN A 156 1.37 -9.37 -12.98
CA ASN A 156 1.29 -8.38 -14.04
C ASN A 156 0.93 -6.99 -13.53
N ARG A 157 1.31 -5.95 -14.29
CA ARG A 157 0.99 -4.55 -13.99
C ARG A 157 1.49 -4.07 -12.62
N ASN A 158 2.64 -4.57 -12.18
CA ASN A 158 3.28 -4.15 -10.94
C ASN A 158 4.31 -3.03 -11.19
N THR A 159 4.41 -2.10 -10.26
CA THR A 159 5.45 -1.06 -10.23
C THR A 159 6.29 -1.23 -8.97
N ALA A 160 7.59 -1.50 -9.11
CA ALA A 160 8.53 -1.74 -8.03
C ALA A 160 9.74 -0.79 -8.17
N LEU A 161 9.81 0.26 -7.35
CA LEU A 161 10.86 1.27 -7.38
C LEU A 161 11.63 1.28 -6.06
N GLY A 162 12.80 0.67 -6.03
CA GLY A 162 13.67 0.56 -4.86
C GLY A 162 14.35 -0.79 -4.78
N ASN A 163 15.46 -0.87 -4.02
CA ASN A 163 16.12 -2.14 -3.77
C ASN A 163 15.17 -3.08 -3.04
N SER A 164 15.03 -4.29 -3.57
CA SER A 164 14.16 -5.35 -3.03
C SER A 164 12.69 -4.95 -2.84
N SER A 165 12.22 -3.93 -3.58
CA SER A 165 10.79 -3.62 -3.67
C SER A 165 10.06 -4.77 -4.40
N LEU A 166 8.96 -5.27 -3.82
CA LEU A 166 8.22 -6.44 -4.33
C LEU A 166 9.10 -7.68 -4.60
N TYR A 167 10.15 -7.89 -3.80
CA TYR A 167 11.15 -8.96 -4.03
C TYR A 167 10.52 -10.35 -4.22
N PHE A 168 9.54 -10.70 -3.38
CA PHE A 168 8.75 -11.92 -3.49
C PHE A 168 7.29 -11.60 -3.86
N ASN A 169 6.99 -11.57 -5.15
CA ASN A 169 5.63 -11.33 -5.68
C ASN A 169 5.24 -12.38 -6.72
N PHE A 170 5.00 -13.62 -6.27
CA PHE A 170 4.89 -14.77 -7.17
C PHE A 170 3.79 -14.61 -8.24
N ASN A 171 2.56 -14.28 -7.82
CA ASN A 171 1.40 -14.09 -8.70
C ASN A 171 0.65 -12.77 -8.47
N GLY A 172 1.06 -11.95 -7.50
CA GLY A 172 0.39 -10.70 -7.17
C GLY A 172 0.37 -9.73 -8.36
N PHE A 173 -0.71 -8.99 -8.53
CA PHE A 173 -0.87 -8.06 -9.64
C PHE A 173 -1.41 -6.69 -9.23
N GLN A 174 -1.13 -5.69 -10.07
CA GLN A 174 -1.56 -4.30 -9.87
C GLN A 174 -1.06 -3.70 -8.54
N ASN A 175 0.14 -4.07 -8.11
CA ASN A 175 0.78 -3.52 -6.92
C ASN A 175 1.72 -2.35 -7.27
N THR A 176 1.79 -1.35 -6.40
CA THR A 176 2.77 -0.25 -6.47
C THR A 176 3.61 -0.26 -5.21
N ALA A 177 4.92 -0.42 -5.34
CA ALA A 177 5.86 -0.47 -4.24
C ALA A 177 7.01 0.50 -4.52
N VAL A 178 7.16 1.50 -3.65
CA VAL A 178 8.20 2.53 -3.79
C VAL A 178 8.95 2.66 -2.47
N GLY A 179 10.21 2.22 -2.45
CA GLY A 179 11.07 2.24 -1.27
C GLY A 179 11.95 0.98 -1.15
N TYR A 180 12.92 1.02 -0.25
CA TYR A 180 13.69 -0.17 0.13
C TYR A 180 12.76 -1.17 0.82
N ASN A 181 12.73 -2.43 0.37
CA ASN A 181 11.90 -3.50 0.93
C ASN A 181 10.38 -3.22 0.99
N SER A 182 9.86 -2.24 0.23
CA SER A 182 8.42 -2.01 0.18
C SER A 182 7.71 -3.21 -0.45
N LEU A 183 6.65 -3.71 0.18
CA LEU A 183 5.92 -4.94 -0.21
C LEU A 183 6.82 -6.17 -0.41
N LEU A 184 7.85 -6.34 0.42
CA LEU A 184 8.87 -7.39 0.28
C LEU A 184 8.32 -8.80 0.01
N ASN A 185 7.26 -9.21 0.72
CA ASN A 185 6.71 -10.59 0.70
C ASN A 185 5.30 -10.70 0.10
N ASN A 186 4.90 -9.75 -0.74
CA ASN A 186 3.52 -9.62 -1.19
C ASN A 186 3.15 -10.62 -2.29
N ASN A 187 2.17 -11.49 -2.04
CA ASN A 187 1.44 -12.27 -3.06
C ASN A 187 -0.03 -11.82 -3.20
N GLY A 188 -0.39 -10.68 -2.60
CA GLY A 188 -1.68 -10.03 -2.74
C GLY A 188 -1.77 -9.08 -3.92
N ASN A 189 -2.94 -8.46 -4.09
CA ASN A 189 -3.28 -7.64 -5.25
C ASN A 189 -3.69 -6.24 -4.85
N TYR A 190 -3.53 -5.28 -5.76
CA TYR A 190 -4.01 -3.90 -5.60
C TYR A 190 -3.39 -3.15 -4.41
N ASN A 191 -2.19 -3.54 -3.97
CA ASN A 191 -1.54 -2.91 -2.82
C ASN A 191 -0.65 -1.75 -3.27
N THR A 192 -0.72 -0.63 -2.55
CA THR A 192 0.15 0.52 -2.70
C THR A 192 1.00 0.69 -1.44
N ALA A 193 2.32 0.66 -1.57
CA ALA A 193 3.24 0.92 -0.48
C ALA A 193 4.29 1.96 -0.86
N LEU A 194 4.44 2.99 -0.03
CA LEU A 194 5.38 4.09 -0.23
C LEU A 194 6.18 4.33 1.06
N GLY A 195 7.47 3.96 1.05
CA GLY A 195 8.38 4.16 2.17
C GLY A 195 9.35 3.00 2.40
N TYR A 196 10.35 3.22 3.26
CA TYR A 196 11.23 2.16 3.75
C TYR A 196 10.39 1.09 4.49
N ASN A 197 10.49 -0.17 4.06
CA ASN A 197 9.75 -1.33 4.60
C ASN A 197 8.21 -1.20 4.62
N ALA A 198 7.63 -0.23 3.90
CA ALA A 198 6.18 -0.06 3.84
C ALA A 198 5.52 -1.33 3.29
N GLY A 199 4.52 -1.88 3.99
CA GLY A 199 3.81 -3.09 3.60
C GLY A 199 4.65 -4.37 3.62
N SER A 200 5.85 -4.37 4.22
CA SER A 200 6.77 -5.53 4.19
C SER A 200 6.23 -6.80 4.86
N THR A 201 5.23 -6.63 5.76
CA THR A 201 4.54 -7.72 6.46
C THR A 201 3.36 -8.31 5.68
N ILE A 202 2.96 -7.69 4.57
CA ILE A 202 1.85 -8.17 3.74
C ILE A 202 2.26 -9.48 3.05
N THR A 203 1.39 -10.49 3.13
CA THR A 203 1.55 -11.77 2.42
C THR A 203 0.45 -11.96 1.39
N THR A 204 -0.81 -12.06 1.78
CA THR A 204 -1.95 -12.25 0.86
C THR A 204 -3.01 -11.17 0.97
N GLY A 205 -2.79 -10.17 1.84
CA GLY A 205 -3.68 -9.01 1.96
C GLY A 205 -3.81 -8.24 0.65
N ALA A 206 -4.94 -7.58 0.43
CA ALA A 206 -5.26 -6.95 -0.84
C ALA A 206 -6.00 -5.62 -0.66
N ASN A 207 -5.87 -4.74 -1.65
CA ASN A 207 -6.44 -3.39 -1.62
C ASN A 207 -5.95 -2.58 -0.39
N LEU A 208 -4.66 -2.66 -0.09
CA LEU A 208 -4.02 -1.98 1.02
C LEU A 208 -3.26 -0.74 0.55
N THR A 209 -3.34 0.36 1.28
CA THR A 209 -2.50 1.55 1.08
C THR A 209 -1.62 1.78 2.31
N CYS A 210 -0.32 1.55 2.22
CA CYS A 210 0.64 1.74 3.31
C CYS A 210 1.63 2.87 2.96
N ILE A 211 1.53 4.01 3.63
CA ILE A 211 2.38 5.18 3.36
C ILE A 211 3.17 5.54 4.61
N GLY A 212 4.50 5.55 4.50
CA GLY A 212 5.42 5.91 5.58
C GLY A 212 6.40 4.78 5.92
N ILE A 213 7.38 5.11 6.77
CA ILE A 213 8.39 4.15 7.24
C ILE A 213 7.72 3.06 8.08
N ASP A 214 7.99 1.79 7.74
CA ASP A 214 7.44 0.60 8.41
C ASP A 214 5.90 0.61 8.53
N ALA A 215 5.19 1.29 7.62
CA ALA A 215 3.73 1.29 7.62
C ALA A 215 3.21 -0.12 7.33
N ALA A 216 2.42 -0.69 8.23
CA ALA A 216 1.93 -2.06 8.13
C ALA A 216 0.42 -2.12 8.43
N PRO A 217 -0.36 -2.89 7.65
CA PRO A 217 -1.78 -3.10 7.95
C PRO A 217 -1.96 -3.90 9.25
N SER A 218 -3.21 -4.02 9.71
CA SER A 218 -3.51 -4.70 10.98
C SER A 218 -3.07 -6.18 10.99
N SER A 219 -3.02 -6.85 9.84
CA SER A 219 -2.50 -8.22 9.66
C SER A 219 -1.93 -8.46 8.27
N ALA A 220 -1.16 -9.53 8.09
CA ALA A 220 -0.55 -9.90 6.81
C ALA A 220 -1.58 -10.25 5.71
N THR A 221 -2.83 -10.52 6.10
CA THR A 221 -3.94 -10.93 5.23
C THR A 221 -5.09 -9.92 5.24
N ALA A 222 -4.90 -8.74 5.83
CA ALA A 222 -5.91 -7.69 5.89
C ALA A 222 -6.36 -7.24 4.49
N LEU A 223 -7.60 -6.76 4.40
CA LEU A 223 -8.20 -6.25 3.17
C LEU A 223 -8.67 -4.81 3.37
N ASP A 224 -8.62 -4.00 2.31
CA ASP A 224 -9.34 -2.72 2.23
C ASP A 224 -8.95 -1.67 3.29
N GLN A 225 -7.67 -1.59 3.66
CA GLN A 225 -7.17 -0.68 4.68
C GLN A 225 -6.23 0.40 4.14
N VAL A 226 -6.27 1.56 4.78
CA VAL A 226 -5.29 2.64 4.60
C VAL A 226 -4.50 2.82 5.90
N THR A 227 -3.19 2.61 5.85
CA THR A 227 -2.24 2.78 6.95
C THR A 227 -1.31 3.95 6.66
N LEU A 228 -1.27 4.92 7.58
CA LEU A 228 -0.41 6.11 7.49
C LEU A 228 0.66 6.08 8.60
N GLY A 229 1.85 5.61 8.23
CA GLY A 229 3.04 5.50 9.06
C GLY A 229 3.02 4.30 10.00
N ASN A 230 3.88 4.37 11.02
CA ASN A 230 4.04 3.32 12.04
C ASN A 230 3.67 3.86 13.44
N GLY A 231 3.92 3.06 14.47
CA GLY A 231 3.61 3.41 15.87
C GLY A 231 4.33 4.63 16.44
N PHE A 232 5.28 5.23 15.72
CA PHE A 232 5.95 6.48 16.12
C PHE A 232 5.22 7.75 15.66
N VAL A 233 4.22 7.64 14.78
CA VAL A 233 3.41 8.80 14.36
C VAL A 233 2.63 9.34 15.56
N GLN A 234 2.84 10.62 15.90
CA GLN A 234 2.18 11.29 17.04
C GLN A 234 1.05 12.23 16.63
N SER A 235 1.06 12.71 15.38
CA SER A 235 0.03 13.63 14.88
C SER A 235 -0.22 13.42 13.40
N LEU A 236 -1.49 13.40 13.02
CA LEU A 236 -1.93 13.48 11.62
C LEU A 236 -2.33 14.93 11.33
N ARG A 237 -1.48 15.68 10.62
CA ARG A 237 -1.71 17.11 10.35
C ARG A 237 -2.44 17.28 9.02
N CYS A 238 -3.69 17.75 9.07
CA CYS A 238 -4.52 18.03 7.91
C CYS A 238 -5.22 19.39 8.08
N ASN A 239 -5.32 20.18 7.00
CA ASN A 239 -6.06 21.45 7.03
C ASN A 239 -7.58 21.23 7.16
N VAL A 240 -8.09 20.20 6.48
CA VAL A 240 -9.46 19.71 6.64
C VAL A 240 -9.43 18.56 7.65
N GLN A 241 -10.33 18.60 8.63
CA GLN A 241 -10.33 17.67 9.76
C GLN A 241 -11.48 16.65 9.71
N THR A 242 -12.27 16.63 8.63
CA THR A 242 -13.42 15.72 8.48
C THR A 242 -13.12 14.63 7.45
N ILE A 243 -13.56 13.41 7.77
CA ILE A 243 -13.69 12.31 6.82
C ILE A 243 -15.16 12.23 6.45
N SER A 244 -15.46 12.22 5.14
CA SER A 244 -16.83 12.10 4.65
C SER A 244 -17.13 10.67 4.25
N SER A 245 -18.34 10.20 4.55
CA SER A 245 -18.86 8.91 4.11
C SER A 245 -20.09 9.10 3.22
N LEU A 246 -20.22 8.28 2.18
CA LEU A 246 -21.44 8.23 1.37
C LEU A 246 -22.60 7.78 2.26
N SER A 247 -23.68 8.56 2.28
CA SER A 247 -24.78 8.37 3.25
C SER A 247 -26.15 8.77 2.67
N ASP A 248 -26.31 8.71 1.35
CA ASP A 248 -27.53 9.08 0.63
C ASP A 248 -28.69 8.11 0.93
N ALA A 249 -29.91 8.62 1.03
CA ALA A 249 -31.11 7.80 1.30
C ALA A 249 -31.43 6.82 0.16
N ARG A 250 -31.03 7.13 -1.08
CA ARG A 250 -31.25 6.26 -2.25
C ARG A 250 -30.45 4.97 -2.17
N ASP A 251 -29.29 5.04 -1.50
CA ASP A 251 -28.35 3.93 -1.33
C ASP A 251 -28.60 3.14 -0.04
N LYS A 252 -29.70 3.45 0.68
CA LYS A 252 -30.11 2.79 1.92
C LYS A 252 -31.49 2.14 1.76
N LYS A 253 -31.68 1.00 2.42
CA LYS A 253 -32.95 0.26 2.49
C LYS A 253 -33.23 -0.14 3.93
N ASN A 254 -34.48 -0.44 4.24
CA ASN A 254 -34.92 -0.87 5.57
C ASN A 254 -34.53 0.14 6.68
N ILE A 255 -34.71 1.44 6.41
CA ILE A 255 -34.41 2.51 7.36
C ILE A 255 -35.48 2.48 8.46
N THR A 256 -35.06 2.22 9.70
CA THR A 256 -35.90 2.23 10.90
C THR A 256 -35.26 3.09 11.98
N ASP A 257 -36.06 3.51 12.97
CA ASP A 257 -35.55 4.23 14.13
C ASP A 257 -34.57 3.38 14.94
N LEU A 258 -33.54 4.04 15.49
CA LEU A 258 -32.55 3.40 16.33
C LEU A 258 -33.13 3.12 17.72
N THR A 259 -33.00 1.88 18.18
CA THR A 259 -33.47 1.43 19.51
C THR A 259 -32.39 1.50 20.58
N LEU A 260 -31.10 1.47 20.21
CA LEU A 260 -29.99 1.62 21.16
C LEU A 260 -29.83 3.09 21.53
N GLY A 261 -29.91 3.38 22.82
CA GLY A 261 -29.81 4.73 23.38
C GLY A 261 -29.05 4.76 24.70
N LEU A 262 -29.63 5.40 25.70
CA LEU A 262 -29.03 5.65 27.01
C LEU A 262 -28.64 4.35 27.71
N ASP A 263 -29.53 3.36 27.76
CA ASP A 263 -29.27 2.09 28.44
C ASP A 263 -28.06 1.34 27.89
N PHE A 264 -27.86 1.38 26.56
CA PHE A 264 -26.67 0.84 25.92
C PHE A 264 -25.43 1.65 26.29
N LEU A 265 -25.52 2.97 26.19
CA LEU A 265 -24.39 3.86 26.46
C LEU A 265 -23.88 3.72 27.90
N MET A 266 -24.78 3.48 28.86
CA MET A 266 -24.43 3.25 30.27
C MET A 266 -23.68 1.92 30.52
N LYS A 267 -23.71 0.98 29.56
CA LYS A 267 -22.94 -0.29 29.62
C LYS A 267 -21.52 -0.13 29.09
N VAL A 268 -21.27 0.88 28.25
CA VAL A 268 -19.95 1.18 27.69
C VAL A 268 -19.08 1.92 28.72
N LYS A 269 -17.82 1.51 28.89
CA LYS A 269 -16.93 1.98 29.96
C LYS A 269 -15.74 2.80 29.44
N PRO A 270 -15.76 4.13 29.54
CA PRO A 270 -14.57 4.96 29.31
C PRO A 270 -13.50 4.66 30.36
N ARG A 271 -12.23 4.51 29.93
CA ARG A 271 -11.07 4.24 30.79
C ARG A 271 -10.00 5.30 30.58
N GLN A 272 -9.29 5.62 31.67
CA GLN A 272 -8.00 6.30 31.61
C GLN A 272 -6.91 5.25 31.73
N PHE A 273 -5.92 5.28 30.84
CA PHE A 273 -4.83 4.33 30.81
C PHE A 273 -3.54 4.95 30.27
N ASN A 274 -2.42 4.33 30.61
CA ASN A 274 -1.13 4.63 30.04
C ASN A 274 -0.80 3.58 28.98
N TRP A 275 -0.22 4.00 27.85
CA TRP A 275 0.21 3.06 26.84
C TRP A 275 1.43 2.29 27.34
N ASP A 276 1.32 0.97 27.36
CA ASP A 276 2.42 0.03 27.54
C ASP A 276 2.26 -1.10 26.54
N LYS A 277 2.86 -0.94 25.35
CA LYS A 277 2.61 -1.85 24.23
C LYS A 277 3.54 -3.06 24.32
N ARG A 278 2.97 -4.26 24.16
CA ARG A 278 3.70 -5.54 24.05
C ARG A 278 4.87 -5.49 23.08
N GLU A 279 4.71 -4.82 21.93
CA GLU A 279 5.73 -4.70 20.87
C GLU A 279 6.96 -3.87 21.26
N TRP A 280 6.91 -3.16 22.40
CA TRP A 280 8.07 -2.45 22.93
C TRP A 280 9.04 -3.38 23.65
N TYR A 281 8.67 -4.64 23.89
CA TYR A 281 9.42 -5.60 24.68
C TYR A 281 9.99 -6.74 23.86
N GLU A 282 11.18 -7.20 24.25
CA GLU A 282 11.69 -8.47 23.74
C GLU A 282 10.76 -9.61 24.16
N GLY A 283 10.31 -10.41 23.20
CA GLY A 283 9.33 -11.48 23.44
C GLY A 283 7.86 -11.04 23.44
N ASN A 284 7.53 -9.81 23.04
CA ASN A 284 6.14 -9.32 22.90
C ASN A 284 5.29 -9.43 24.19
N LYS A 285 5.92 -9.23 25.36
CA LYS A 285 5.24 -9.29 26.65
C LYS A 285 5.54 -8.03 27.48
N SER A 286 4.49 -7.28 27.80
CA SER A 286 4.58 -6.09 28.64
C SER A 286 4.92 -6.45 30.09
N ASP A 287 5.77 -5.64 30.71
CA ASP A 287 6.08 -5.70 32.14
C ASP A 287 5.89 -4.35 32.87
N GLY A 288 5.45 -3.30 32.16
CA GLY A 288 5.25 -1.94 32.69
C GLY A 288 6.49 -1.02 32.64
N SER A 289 7.71 -1.55 32.46
CA SER A 289 8.94 -0.74 32.47
C SER A 289 9.09 0.25 31.29
N LYS A 290 8.34 0.09 30.20
CA LYS A 290 8.34 0.98 29.01
C LYS A 290 7.04 1.77 28.87
N MET A 291 6.20 1.74 29.90
CA MET A 291 4.93 2.46 29.93
C MET A 291 5.16 3.97 29.73
N LYS A 292 4.35 4.60 28.88
CA LYS A 292 4.37 6.06 28.73
C LYS A 292 3.84 6.72 30.00
N GLU A 293 4.49 7.77 30.47
CA GLU A 293 4.08 8.50 31.68
C GLU A 293 2.78 9.28 31.51
N THR A 294 2.53 9.83 30.31
CA THR A 294 1.33 10.62 30.05
C THR A 294 0.12 9.72 29.79
N PRO A 295 -0.94 9.80 30.61
CA PRO A 295 -2.14 9.00 30.41
C PRO A 295 -2.96 9.51 29.22
N THR A 296 -3.79 8.62 28.68
CA THR A 296 -4.79 8.88 27.65
C THR A 296 -6.14 8.32 28.11
N ALA A 297 -7.23 8.93 27.63
CA ALA A 297 -8.57 8.40 27.82
C ALA A 297 -9.05 7.69 26.55
N GLY A 298 -9.79 6.61 26.70
CA GLY A 298 -10.34 5.85 25.59
C GLY A 298 -11.21 4.69 26.07
N PHE A 299 -11.31 3.66 25.26
CA PHE A 299 -12.07 2.44 25.55
C PHE A 299 -11.17 1.22 25.42
N ILE A 300 -11.51 0.17 26.15
CA ILE A 300 -10.87 -1.15 26.02
C ILE A 300 -11.68 -1.96 25.02
N SER A 301 -11.04 -2.41 23.93
CA SER A 301 -11.73 -3.11 22.84
C SER A 301 -12.52 -4.33 23.31
N GLN A 302 -12.01 -5.10 24.28
CA GLN A 302 -12.72 -6.25 24.85
C GLN A 302 -14.02 -5.85 25.57
N GLU A 303 -14.00 -4.74 26.33
CA GLU A 303 -15.19 -4.24 27.03
C GLU A 303 -16.23 -3.70 26.04
N LEU A 304 -15.78 -3.08 24.93
CA LEU A 304 -16.68 -2.65 23.85
C LEU A 304 -17.33 -3.84 23.14
N ASP A 305 -16.55 -4.89 22.87
CA ASP A 305 -17.03 -6.09 22.21
C ASP A 305 -18.09 -6.81 23.04
N GLU A 306 -17.84 -6.95 24.34
CA GLU A 306 -18.79 -7.52 25.31
C GLU A 306 -20.10 -6.70 25.32
N ALA A 307 -20.00 -5.36 25.36
CA ALA A 307 -21.18 -4.49 25.39
C ALA A 307 -22.05 -4.61 24.13
N GLN A 308 -21.46 -4.64 22.92
CA GLN A 308 -22.24 -4.85 21.70
C GLN A 308 -22.81 -6.27 21.60
N THR A 309 -22.05 -7.29 22.00
CA THR A 309 -22.46 -8.69 21.87
C THR A 309 -23.64 -9.01 22.78
N ASN A 310 -23.59 -8.56 24.04
CA ASN A 310 -24.65 -8.79 25.03
C ASN A 310 -26.00 -8.17 24.62
N GLU A 311 -25.97 -7.14 23.77
CA GLU A 311 -27.14 -6.42 23.28
C GLU A 311 -27.52 -6.82 21.84
N ASN A 312 -26.89 -7.87 21.30
CA ASN A 312 -27.07 -8.32 19.91
C ASN A 312 -26.87 -7.18 18.89
N ALA A 313 -25.87 -6.34 19.16
CA ALA A 313 -25.58 -5.10 18.46
C ALA A 313 -24.26 -5.16 17.66
N ASP A 314 -23.80 -6.35 17.28
CA ASP A 314 -22.55 -6.53 16.52
C ASP A 314 -22.51 -5.75 15.20
N TRP A 315 -23.68 -5.45 14.63
CA TRP A 315 -23.84 -4.61 13.45
C TRP A 315 -23.33 -3.17 13.65
N LEU A 316 -23.21 -2.70 14.90
CA LEU A 316 -22.63 -1.40 15.23
C LEU A 316 -21.12 -1.37 14.94
N ASN A 317 -20.48 -2.55 14.92
CA ASN A 317 -19.07 -2.75 14.61
C ASN A 317 -18.17 -1.80 15.41
N LEU A 318 -18.12 -1.96 16.74
CA LEU A 318 -17.30 -1.14 17.65
C LEU A 318 -15.86 -1.64 17.79
N VAL A 319 -15.56 -2.83 17.27
CA VAL A 319 -14.25 -3.48 17.38
C VAL A 319 -13.88 -4.17 16.07
N LEU A 320 -12.73 -3.81 15.51
CA LEU A 320 -12.10 -4.53 14.41
C LEU A 320 -11.37 -5.76 14.96
N LYS A 321 -11.70 -6.92 14.41
CA LYS A 321 -11.20 -8.23 14.85
C LYS A 321 -10.26 -8.89 13.84
N ASP A 322 -9.87 -8.18 12.77
CA ASP A 322 -8.97 -8.67 11.71
C ASP A 322 -7.63 -9.20 12.26
N ASN A 323 -7.20 -8.66 13.40
CA ASN A 323 -6.09 -9.18 14.16
C ASN A 323 -6.55 -9.54 15.58
N PRO A 324 -6.80 -10.82 15.90
CA PRO A 324 -7.27 -11.23 17.23
C PRO A 324 -6.24 -10.95 18.33
N GLU A 325 -4.95 -10.87 17.98
CA GLU A 325 -3.92 -10.46 18.91
C GLU A 325 -3.98 -8.96 19.20
N LYS A 326 -4.43 -8.12 18.27
CA LYS A 326 -4.46 -6.65 18.42
C LYS A 326 -5.82 -6.10 18.00
N LEU A 327 -6.79 -6.17 18.91
CA LEU A 327 -8.12 -5.60 18.69
C LEU A 327 -8.08 -4.07 18.65
N GLU A 328 -8.77 -3.49 17.67
CA GLU A 328 -8.81 -2.03 17.45
C GLU A 328 -10.25 -1.52 17.62
N ALA A 329 -10.41 -0.39 18.30
CA ALA A 329 -11.74 0.17 18.58
C ALA A 329 -12.20 1.17 17.50
N THR A 330 -13.46 1.06 17.09
CA THR A 330 -14.17 1.94 16.13
C THR A 330 -15.28 2.72 16.82
N TYR A 331 -14.97 3.32 17.97
CA TYR A 331 -15.94 4.02 18.82
C TYR A 331 -16.63 5.23 18.15
N GLY A 332 -16.18 5.67 16.96
CA GLY A 332 -16.92 6.63 16.14
C GLY A 332 -18.34 6.17 15.78
N ASN A 333 -18.56 4.86 15.71
CA ASN A 333 -19.88 4.26 15.45
C ASN A 333 -20.84 4.43 16.64
N LEU A 334 -20.39 4.87 17.82
CA LEU A 334 -21.27 5.23 18.93
C LEU A 334 -22.03 6.54 18.69
N LEU A 335 -21.63 7.36 17.70
CA LEU A 335 -22.21 8.70 17.52
C LEU A 335 -23.75 8.70 17.37
N PRO A 336 -24.37 7.83 16.55
CA PRO A 336 -25.83 7.75 16.47
C PRO A 336 -26.48 7.33 17.79
N VAL A 337 -25.84 6.41 18.53
CA VAL A 337 -26.32 5.94 19.85
C VAL A 337 -26.26 7.06 20.88
N MET A 338 -25.18 7.85 20.89
CA MET A 338 -25.06 9.03 21.75
C MET A 338 -26.13 10.08 21.44
N VAL A 339 -26.46 10.31 20.16
CA VAL A 339 -27.56 11.22 19.77
C VAL A 339 -28.89 10.70 20.31
N LYS A 340 -29.18 9.40 20.18
CA LYS A 340 -30.40 8.78 20.71
C LYS A 340 -30.47 8.87 22.23
N ALA A 341 -29.38 8.59 22.94
CA ALA A 341 -29.29 8.73 24.39
C ALA A 341 -29.59 10.16 24.86
N ILE A 342 -29.08 11.18 24.15
CA ILE A 342 -29.35 12.59 24.48
C ILE A 342 -30.84 12.93 24.27
N GLN A 343 -31.47 12.38 23.23
CA GLN A 343 -32.91 12.57 22.99
C GLN A 343 -33.75 11.95 24.11
N GLU A 344 -33.39 10.76 24.56
CA GLU A 344 -34.04 10.08 25.69
C GLU A 344 -33.87 10.85 27.00
N LEU A 345 -32.65 11.29 27.32
CA LEU A 345 -32.38 12.14 28.48
C LEU A 345 -33.18 13.44 28.45
N LYS A 346 -33.37 14.03 27.27
CA LYS A 346 -34.20 15.24 27.12
C LYS A 346 -35.66 14.96 27.42
N ALA A 347 -36.19 13.82 26.97
CA ALA A 347 -37.56 13.41 27.22
C ALA A 347 -37.81 13.19 28.73
N GLU A 348 -36.94 12.42 29.40
CA GLU A 348 -37.00 12.17 30.84
C GLU A 348 -36.93 13.49 31.65
N LYS A 349 -36.04 14.41 31.24
CA LYS A 349 -35.94 15.73 31.87
C LYS A 349 -37.22 16.55 31.76
N ASP A 350 -37.90 16.49 30.61
CA ASP A 350 -39.15 17.24 30.41
C ASP A 350 -40.29 16.64 31.25
N GLU A 351 -40.34 15.32 31.36
CA GLU A 351 -41.28 14.61 32.22
C GLU A 351 -41.08 14.98 33.70
N LEU A 352 -39.85 14.86 34.21
CA LEU A 352 -39.51 15.27 35.58
C LEU A 352 -39.83 16.74 35.86
N LYS A 353 -39.65 17.63 34.87
CA LYS A 353 -40.01 19.04 35.00
C LYS A 353 -41.52 19.23 35.13
N ASN A 354 -42.31 18.48 34.38
CA ASN A 354 -43.77 18.52 34.47
C ASN A 354 -44.25 17.97 35.82
N GLU A 355 -43.74 16.83 36.26
CA GLU A 355 -44.05 16.26 37.58
C GLU A 355 -43.72 17.24 38.72
N ASN A 356 -42.56 17.89 38.66
CA ASN A 356 -42.17 18.88 39.66
C ASN A 356 -43.11 20.10 39.67
N ASN A 357 -43.56 20.56 38.49
CA ASN A 357 -44.56 21.62 38.40
C ASN A 357 -45.91 21.19 38.99
N GLU A 358 -46.36 19.96 38.73
CA GLU A 358 -47.57 19.41 39.33
C GLU A 358 -47.46 19.29 40.85
N MET A 359 -46.32 18.81 41.37
CA MET A 359 -46.06 18.73 42.81
C MET A 359 -46.10 20.12 43.45
N LYS A 360 -45.51 21.14 42.82
CA LYS A 360 -45.58 22.53 43.30
C LYS A 360 -47.01 23.06 43.36
N GLN A 361 -47.84 22.76 42.36
CA GLN A 361 -49.25 23.15 42.36
C GLN A 361 -50.03 22.43 43.46
N ARG A 362 -49.79 21.13 43.67
CA ARG A 362 -50.41 20.38 44.76
C ARG A 362 -50.00 20.93 46.13
N LEU A 363 -48.74 21.29 46.32
CA LEU A 363 -48.24 21.90 47.55
C LEU A 363 -48.93 23.24 47.83
N LEU A 364 -49.05 24.11 46.81
CA LEU A 364 -49.75 25.39 46.92
C LEU A 364 -51.22 25.19 47.34
N ASN A 365 -51.92 24.23 46.74
CA ASN A 365 -53.30 23.91 47.09
C ASN A 365 -53.44 23.38 48.54
N LEU A 366 -52.47 22.58 49.00
CA LEU A 366 -52.44 22.09 50.38
C LEU A 366 -52.18 23.22 51.38
N GLU A 367 -51.24 24.13 51.10
CA GLU A 367 -50.98 25.31 51.93
C GLU A 367 -52.22 26.20 52.04
N GLN A 368 -52.91 26.45 50.92
CA GLN A 368 -54.18 27.19 50.92
C GLN A 368 -55.26 26.48 51.76
N THR A 369 -55.37 25.16 51.63
CA THR A 369 -56.33 24.34 52.38
C THR A 369 -56.01 24.35 53.88
N GLN A 370 -54.73 24.25 54.25
CA GLN A 370 -54.27 24.33 55.64
C GLN A 370 -54.58 25.70 56.23
N ASN A 371 -54.30 26.79 55.51
CA ASN A 371 -54.62 28.15 55.96
C ASN A 371 -56.12 28.34 56.17
N LEU A 372 -56.95 27.79 55.27
CA LEU A 372 -58.41 27.83 55.42
C LEU A 372 -58.89 27.04 56.64
N LEU A 373 -58.31 25.86 56.89
CA LEU A 373 -58.60 25.04 58.08
C LEU A 373 -58.20 25.74 59.37
N VAL A 374 -57.01 26.35 59.41
CA VAL A 374 -56.54 27.14 60.56
C VAL A 374 -57.50 28.30 60.84
N SER A 375 -57.88 29.06 59.81
CA SER A 375 -58.85 30.15 59.93
C SER A 375 -60.22 29.66 60.46
N LYS A 376 -60.73 28.53 59.95
CA LYS A 376 -61.97 27.91 60.47
C LYS A 376 -61.83 27.48 61.94
N LEU A 377 -60.68 26.93 62.32
CA LEU A 377 -60.37 26.54 63.71
C LEU A 377 -60.34 27.74 64.65
N GLU A 378 -59.76 28.86 64.22
CA GLU A 378 -59.77 30.11 64.97
C GLU A 378 -61.19 30.65 65.16
N MET A 379 -62.01 30.65 64.11
CA MET A 379 -63.43 31.04 64.20
C MET A 379 -64.23 30.16 65.17
N LEU A 380 -63.97 28.86 65.19
CA LEU A 380 -64.59 27.94 66.14
C LEU A 380 -64.17 28.24 67.58
N LYS A 381 -62.88 28.48 67.83
CA LYS A 381 -62.37 28.88 69.15
C LYS A 381 -63.00 30.19 69.63
N SER A 382 -63.13 31.20 68.76
CA SER A 382 -63.81 32.45 69.11
C SER A 382 -65.28 32.25 69.44
N ASN A 383 -66.00 31.40 68.69
CA ASN A 383 -67.40 31.08 68.98
C ASN A 383 -67.55 30.32 70.31
N ASP A 384 -66.62 29.42 70.65
CA ASP A 384 -66.62 28.70 71.93
C ASP A 384 -66.38 29.65 73.13
N ILE A 385 -65.55 30.69 72.95
CA ILE A 385 -65.35 31.75 73.95
C ILE A 385 -66.64 32.55 74.15
N VAL A 386 -67.32 32.92 73.06
CA VAL A 386 -68.61 33.62 73.12
C VAL A 386 -69.67 32.77 73.82
N ILE A 387 -69.76 31.48 73.50
CA ILE A 387 -70.71 30.54 74.15
C ILE A 387 -70.40 30.40 75.66
N LYS A 388 -69.13 30.34 76.05
CA LYS A 388 -68.74 30.34 77.47
C LYS A 388 -69.09 31.65 78.19
N GLN A 389 -68.89 32.80 77.55
CA GLN A 389 -69.27 34.12 78.11
C GLN A 389 -70.79 34.26 78.28
N VAL A 390 -71.58 33.77 77.31
CA VAL A 390 -73.05 33.77 77.39
C VAL A 390 -73.54 32.84 78.51
N LYS A 391 -72.89 31.68 78.73
CA LYS A 391 -73.21 30.80 79.86
C LYS A 391 -72.80 31.35 81.23
N SER A 392 -71.79 32.23 81.31
CA SER A 392 -71.39 32.90 82.56
C SER A 392 -72.14 34.21 82.86
N GLY A 393 -72.74 34.85 81.84
CA GLY A 393 -73.47 36.11 81.95
C GLY A 393 -74.97 35.99 82.23
N GLY A 394 -75.50 34.77 82.31
CA GLY A 394 -76.92 34.49 82.49
C GLY A 394 -77.33 34.16 83.92
N VAL A 395 -76.96 34.98 84.92
CA VAL A 395 -77.76 35.21 86.15
C VAL A 395 -77.39 36.59 86.71
N LYS A 396 -78.25 37.58 86.47
CA LYS A 396 -78.75 38.53 87.47
C LYS A 396 -79.97 39.24 86.93
#